data_AF-A0A7I9ZMD0-F1
#
_entry.id   AF-A0A7I9ZMD0-F1
#
_cell.length_a   1.000
_cell.length_b   1.000
_cell.length_c   1.000
_cell.angle_alpha   90.00
_cell.angle_beta   90.00
_cell.angle_gamma   90.00
#
_symmetry.space_group_name_H-M   'P 1'
#
loop_
_entity.id
_entity.type
_entity.pdbx_description
1 polymer ?
#
loop_
_entity_poly.entity_id
_entity_poly.type
_entity_poly.pdbx_seq_one_letter_code
_entity_poly.pdbx_strand_id
1 'polypeptide(L)'
;MSQEMSVSGVLLAAGAGVRYGQPKVRAEGGRWLRLAVSALHDGGCGDVVVVLGAALVDVPAPARGVVAERWADGVSASVRAGLLALSETTEYAVLTTVDTPDIGAAAVRRVVAAARSSDSGLARARYGDRPGHPVVIARRHWPQLLDGLSGDEGAGPFLRARDDVVTVDCADLGSGVDVDER
;
A
#
# COMPACT_ATOMS: atom_id res chain seq x y z
N MET A 1 18.31 -2.07 23.93
CA MET A 1 17.61 -2.63 22.76
C MET A 1 16.97 -1.49 22.03
N SER A 2 17.52 -1.09 20.88
CA SER A 2 16.82 -0.19 19.97
C SER A 2 15.51 -0.86 19.63
N GLN A 3 14.37 -0.24 19.97
CA GLN A 3 13.07 -0.74 19.54
C GLN A 3 13.13 -0.78 18.02
N GLU A 4 13.10 -1.99 17.44
CA GLU A 4 13.18 -2.16 16.01
C GLU A 4 11.93 -1.52 15.42
N MET A 5 12.09 -0.42 14.66
CA MET A 5 10.93 0.40 14.30
C MET A 5 9.93 -0.42 13.49
N SER A 6 8.72 -0.61 14.00
CA SER A 6 7.82 -1.61 13.41
C SER A 6 7.15 -1.09 12.13
N VAL A 7 7.17 -1.91 11.08
CA VAL A 7 6.68 -1.60 9.74
C VAL A 7 5.53 -2.56 9.43
N SER A 8 4.40 -2.03 8.98
CA SER A 8 3.22 -2.81 8.62
C SER A 8 2.78 -2.48 7.20
N GLY A 9 2.39 -3.49 6.44
CA GLY A 9 1.92 -3.37 5.07
C GLY A 9 0.40 -3.26 5.00
N VAL A 10 -0.10 -2.41 4.12
CA VAL A 10 -1.51 -2.27 3.78
C VAL A 10 -1.65 -2.50 2.28
N LEU A 11 -2.31 -3.59 1.92
CA LEU A 11 -2.67 -3.92 0.55
C LEU A 11 -4.09 -3.44 0.26
N LEU A 12 -4.22 -2.45 -0.62
CA LEU A 12 -5.50 -1.93 -1.09
C LEU A 12 -6.08 -2.85 -2.17
N ALA A 13 -7.15 -3.59 -1.85
CA ALA A 13 -7.75 -4.60 -2.72
C ALA A 13 -9.30 -4.56 -2.70
N ALA A 14 -9.89 -3.47 -2.23
CA ALA A 14 -11.33 -3.36 -1.96
C ALA A 14 -12.18 -3.03 -3.21
N GLY A 15 -11.56 -2.57 -4.29
CA GLY A 15 -12.26 -2.08 -5.47
C GLY A 15 -12.97 -3.16 -6.29
N ALA A 16 -14.07 -2.78 -6.93
CA ALA A 16 -14.86 -3.66 -7.80
C ALA A 16 -14.15 -4.03 -9.12
N GLY A 17 -13.09 -3.32 -9.50
CA GLY A 17 -12.34 -3.56 -10.73
C GLY A 17 -13.19 -3.43 -11.99
N VAL A 18 -14.06 -2.41 -12.03
CA VAL A 18 -15.04 -2.20 -13.11
C VAL A 18 -14.39 -2.23 -14.51
N ARG A 19 -13.27 -1.51 -14.69
CA ARG A 19 -12.52 -1.49 -15.96
C ARG A 19 -11.87 -2.85 -16.29
N TYR A 20 -11.47 -3.60 -15.27
CA TYR A 20 -10.86 -4.91 -15.41
C TYR A 20 -11.91 -6.03 -15.61
N GLY A 21 -13.20 -5.74 -15.37
CA GLY A 21 -14.31 -6.68 -15.47
C GLY A 21 -14.54 -7.57 -14.24
N GLN A 22 -13.71 -7.47 -13.21
CA GLN A 22 -13.87 -8.19 -11.93
C GLN A 22 -13.02 -7.57 -10.81
N PRO A 23 -13.35 -7.84 -9.52
CA PRO A 23 -12.51 -7.45 -8.40
C PRO A 23 -11.08 -7.99 -8.55
N LYS A 24 -10.09 -7.11 -8.66
CA LYS A 24 -8.69 -7.46 -8.97
C LYS A 24 -8.05 -8.36 -7.90
N VAL A 25 -8.61 -8.39 -6.70
CA VAL A 25 -8.24 -9.36 -5.63
C VAL A 25 -8.43 -10.83 -6.05
N ARG A 26 -9.31 -11.11 -7.03
CA ARG A 26 -9.54 -12.44 -7.61
C ARG A 26 -8.77 -12.70 -8.91
N ALA A 27 -8.05 -11.69 -9.43
CA ALA A 27 -7.33 -11.79 -10.69
C ALA A 27 -6.36 -12.98 -10.70
N GLU A 28 -6.29 -13.67 -11.83
CA GLU A 28 -5.41 -14.84 -12.02
C GLU A 28 -5.58 -15.91 -10.92
N GLY A 29 -6.82 -16.18 -10.50
CA GLY A 29 -7.11 -17.14 -9.41
C GLY A 29 -6.51 -16.70 -8.07
N GLY A 30 -6.52 -15.39 -7.79
CA GLY A 30 -5.93 -14.79 -6.59
C GLY A 30 -4.39 -14.75 -6.59
N ARG A 31 -3.74 -14.97 -7.74
CA ARG A 31 -2.27 -14.91 -7.83
C ARG A 31 -1.74 -13.51 -7.48
N TRP A 32 -2.40 -12.44 -7.93
CA TRP A 32 -1.96 -11.07 -7.63
C TRP A 32 -2.01 -10.77 -6.13
N LEU A 33 -3.07 -11.23 -5.44
CA LEU A 33 -3.16 -11.13 -3.98
C LEU A 33 -1.97 -11.84 -3.30
N ARG A 34 -1.67 -13.08 -3.68
CA ARG A 34 -0.54 -13.83 -3.10
C ARG A 34 0.81 -13.15 -3.33
N LEU A 35 1.03 -12.62 -4.55
CA LEU A 35 2.25 -11.89 -4.90
C LEU A 35 2.40 -10.62 -4.05
N ALA A 36 1.35 -9.81 -3.94
CA ALA A 36 1.40 -8.56 -3.19
C ALA A 36 1.58 -8.80 -1.68
N VAL A 37 0.93 -9.83 -1.12
CA VAL A 37 1.15 -10.24 0.27
C VAL A 37 2.60 -10.68 0.51
N SER A 38 3.15 -11.50 -0.39
CA SER A 38 4.56 -11.94 -0.30
C SER A 38 5.52 -10.75 -0.42
N ALA A 39 5.25 -9.84 -1.36
CA ALA A 39 6.06 -8.63 -1.56
C ALA A 39 6.10 -7.74 -0.31
N LEU A 40 4.97 -7.54 0.38
CA LEU A 40 4.93 -6.79 1.63
C LEU A 40 5.66 -7.51 2.75
N HIS A 41 5.36 -8.79 2.97
CA HIS A 41 5.92 -9.56 4.07
C HIS A 41 7.44 -9.73 3.93
N ASP A 42 7.91 -10.28 2.81
CA ASP A 42 9.34 -10.44 2.53
C ASP A 42 10.03 -9.07 2.35
N GLY A 43 9.23 -8.04 2.10
CA GLY A 43 9.59 -6.63 2.06
C GLY A 43 9.98 -6.03 3.40
N GLY A 44 9.76 -6.75 4.50
CA GLY A 44 10.05 -6.30 5.87
C GLY A 44 8.83 -5.77 6.62
N CYS A 45 7.60 -5.99 6.11
CA CYS A 45 6.39 -5.74 6.88
C CYS A 45 6.11 -6.89 7.85
N GLY A 46 6.12 -6.61 9.15
CA GLY A 46 5.86 -7.60 10.20
C GLY A 46 4.38 -7.96 10.36
N ASP A 47 3.48 -7.03 10.02
CA ASP A 47 2.04 -7.24 9.90
C ASP A 47 1.60 -6.84 8.48
N VAL A 48 0.70 -7.61 7.87
CA VAL A 48 0.17 -7.35 6.52
C VAL A 48 -1.35 -7.36 6.56
N VAL A 49 -1.94 -6.19 6.32
CA VAL A 49 -3.37 -5.98 6.27
C VAL A 49 -3.84 -5.90 4.83
N VAL A 50 -4.73 -6.79 4.42
CA VAL A 50 -5.41 -6.74 3.13
C VAL A 50 -6.77 -6.08 3.30
N VAL A 51 -6.98 -4.95 2.65
CA VAL A 51 -8.25 -4.23 2.67
C VAL A 51 -9.15 -4.77 1.56
N LEU A 52 -10.23 -5.42 1.98
CA LEU A 52 -11.27 -6.00 1.14
C LEU A 52 -12.49 -5.07 1.07
N GLY A 53 -13.38 -5.34 0.11
CA GLY A 53 -14.57 -4.51 -0.14
C GLY A 53 -15.54 -5.24 -1.07
N ALA A 54 -15.56 -4.84 -2.35
CA ALA A 54 -16.46 -5.38 -3.37
C ALA A 54 -16.43 -6.91 -3.51
N ALA A 55 -15.30 -7.54 -3.15
CA ALA A 55 -15.21 -8.97 -2.97
C ALA A 55 -14.57 -9.31 -1.62
N LEU A 56 -15.19 -10.28 -0.95
CA LEU A 56 -14.56 -11.02 0.14
C LEU A 56 -13.91 -12.27 -0.43
N VAL A 57 -12.70 -12.56 0.04
CA VAL A 57 -11.89 -13.71 -0.35
C VAL A 57 -11.10 -14.19 0.87
N ASP A 58 -10.63 -15.44 0.82
CA ASP A 58 -9.68 -15.93 1.81
C ASP A 58 -8.33 -15.22 1.64
N VAL A 59 -7.88 -14.56 2.70
CA VAL A 59 -6.60 -13.86 2.70
C VAL A 59 -5.48 -14.85 3.02
N PRO A 60 -4.43 -14.96 2.18
CA PRO A 60 -3.35 -15.90 2.43
C PRO A 60 -2.50 -15.45 3.63
N ALA A 61 -2.11 -16.41 4.46
CA ALA A 61 -1.13 -16.18 5.52
C ALA A 61 0.21 -15.68 4.92
N PRO A 62 0.97 -14.84 5.65
CA PRO A 62 0.69 -14.39 7.03
C PRO A 62 -0.23 -13.17 7.12
N ALA A 63 -0.81 -12.71 6.01
CA ALA A 63 -1.68 -11.55 6.03
C ALA A 63 -3.05 -11.83 6.65
N ARG A 64 -3.73 -10.75 7.04
CA ARG A 64 -5.10 -10.77 7.57
C ARG A 64 -5.98 -9.78 6.81
N GLY A 65 -7.26 -10.12 6.69
CA GLY A 65 -8.25 -9.28 6.00
C GLY A 65 -8.91 -8.27 6.91
N VAL A 66 -9.20 -7.09 6.37
CA VAL A 66 -10.12 -6.11 6.95
C VAL A 66 -11.09 -5.64 5.87
N VAL A 67 -12.33 -5.36 6.24
CA VAL A 67 -13.35 -4.92 5.28
C VAL A 67 -13.51 -3.41 5.36
N ALA A 68 -13.28 -2.72 4.26
CA ALA A 68 -13.70 -1.33 4.11
C ALA A 68 -15.20 -1.32 3.79
N GLU A 69 -16.06 -1.15 4.80
CA GLU A 69 -17.52 -1.18 4.61
C GLU A 69 -18.00 -0.17 3.57
N ARG A 70 -17.37 1.01 3.55
CA ARG A 70 -17.65 2.10 2.62
C ARG A 70 -16.70 2.11 1.43
N TRP A 71 -16.22 0.95 0.98
CA TRP A 71 -15.31 0.87 -0.17
C TRP A 71 -15.85 1.58 -1.42
N ALA A 72 -17.18 1.65 -1.57
CA ALA A 72 -17.85 2.32 -2.69
C ALA A 72 -17.73 3.86 -2.65
N ASP A 73 -17.37 4.46 -1.51
CA ASP A 73 -17.10 5.90 -1.39
C ASP A 73 -15.73 6.29 -2.00
N GLY A 74 -14.95 5.30 -2.46
CA GLY A 74 -13.69 5.47 -3.15
C GLY A 74 -12.48 4.93 -2.38
N VAL A 75 -11.30 5.09 -2.99
CA VAL A 75 -10.04 4.57 -2.42
C VAL A 75 -9.73 5.17 -1.04
N SER A 76 -10.22 6.37 -0.74
CA SER A 76 -10.07 7.03 0.56
C SER A 76 -10.60 6.18 1.72
N ALA A 77 -11.75 5.52 1.55
CA ALA A 77 -12.33 4.62 2.55
C ALA A 77 -11.44 3.38 2.77
N SER A 78 -10.80 2.90 1.71
CA SER A 78 -9.89 1.74 1.79
C SER A 78 -8.59 2.09 2.52
N VAL A 79 -7.99 3.24 2.21
CA VAL A 79 -6.80 3.74 2.92
C VAL A 79 -7.12 3.96 4.40
N ARG A 80 -8.27 4.57 4.72
CA ARG A 80 -8.73 4.78 6.09
C ARG A 80 -8.86 3.45 6.85
N ALA A 81 -9.57 2.48 6.28
CA ALA A 81 -9.77 1.18 6.91
C ALA A 81 -8.44 0.45 7.15
N GLY A 82 -7.54 0.48 6.16
CA GLY A 82 -6.22 -0.13 6.27
C GLY A 82 -5.37 0.48 7.38
N LEU A 83 -5.24 1.82 7.42
CA LEU A 83 -4.44 2.51 8.44
C LEU A 83 -5.01 2.33 9.86
N LEU A 84 -6.33 2.42 10.03
CA LEU A 84 -6.98 2.26 11.33
C LEU A 84 -6.90 0.83 11.88
N ALA A 85 -6.65 -0.16 11.01
CA ALA A 85 -6.49 -1.55 11.42
C ALA A 85 -5.06 -1.92 11.84
N LEU A 86 -4.08 -1.04 11.65
CA LEU A 86 -2.69 -1.30 12.04
C LEU A 86 -2.54 -1.18 13.56
N SER A 87 -1.63 -1.99 14.13
CA SER A 87 -1.29 -1.94 15.56
C SER A 87 -0.89 -0.52 16.00
N GLU A 88 -1.18 -0.17 17.25
CA GLU A 88 -0.71 1.08 17.88
C GLU A 88 0.81 1.19 17.91
N THR A 89 1.51 0.06 17.91
CA THR A 89 2.98 0.00 17.88
C THR A 89 3.56 0.23 16.47
N THR A 90 2.73 0.24 15.42
CA THR A 90 3.18 0.46 14.02
C THR A 90 3.71 1.87 13.84
N GLU A 91 4.98 2.00 13.44
CA GLU A 91 5.63 3.28 13.21
C GLU A 91 5.63 3.70 11.74
N TYR A 92 5.59 2.75 10.81
CA TYR A 92 5.51 3.02 9.37
C TYR A 92 4.45 2.14 8.70
N ALA A 93 3.59 2.75 7.90
CA ALA A 93 2.68 2.04 7.01
C ALA A 93 3.27 2.00 5.60
N VAL A 94 3.33 0.81 5.00
CA VAL A 94 3.62 0.61 3.58
C VAL A 94 2.30 0.45 2.84
N LEU A 95 1.92 1.40 2.00
CA LEU A 95 0.73 1.31 1.15
C LEU A 95 1.11 0.78 -0.23
N THR A 96 0.41 -0.25 -0.69
CA THR A 96 0.49 -0.76 -2.07
C THR A 96 -0.88 -1.23 -2.56
N THR A 97 -1.01 -1.48 -3.85
CA THR A 97 -2.26 -1.93 -4.51
C THR A 97 -2.11 -3.33 -5.06
N VAL A 98 -3.23 -4.04 -5.25
CA VAL A 98 -3.22 -5.43 -5.78
C VAL A 98 -2.99 -5.50 -7.29
N ASP A 99 -3.07 -4.38 -8.00
CA ASP A 99 -3.00 -4.28 -9.46
C ASP A 99 -1.62 -3.95 -10.02
N THR A 100 -0.60 -3.97 -9.17
CA THR A 100 0.81 -3.85 -9.53
C THR A 100 1.56 -5.17 -9.29
N PRO A 101 1.20 -6.27 -9.97
CA PRO A 101 1.66 -7.62 -9.64
C PRO A 101 3.17 -7.85 -9.88
N ASP A 102 3.85 -6.95 -10.57
CA ASP A 102 5.29 -6.99 -10.82
C ASP A 102 6.12 -6.34 -9.69
N ILE A 103 5.48 -5.63 -8.76
CA ILE A 103 6.16 -5.02 -7.61
C ILE A 103 6.48 -6.09 -6.58
N GLY A 104 7.78 -6.37 -6.42
CA GLY A 104 8.30 -7.36 -5.49
C GLY A 104 8.85 -6.80 -4.18
N ALA A 105 9.25 -7.72 -3.30
CA ALA A 105 9.81 -7.43 -1.98
C ALA A 105 11.06 -6.53 -1.99
N ALA A 106 11.85 -6.56 -3.06
CA ALA A 106 13.02 -5.70 -3.20
C ALA A 106 12.63 -4.21 -3.26
N ALA A 107 11.54 -3.87 -3.96
CA ALA A 107 11.05 -2.50 -4.03
C ALA A 107 10.52 -2.05 -2.67
N VAL A 108 9.74 -2.89 -1.99
CA VAL A 108 9.26 -2.64 -0.62
C VAL A 108 10.43 -2.35 0.33
N ARG A 109 11.43 -3.23 0.40
CA ARG A 109 12.61 -3.02 1.27
C ARG A 109 13.32 -1.72 0.97
N ARG A 110 13.51 -1.39 -0.32
CA ARG A 110 14.22 -0.18 -0.74
C ARG A 110 13.50 1.09 -0.29
N VAL A 111 12.17 1.15 -0.46
CA VAL A 111 11.38 2.32 -0.05
C VAL A 111 11.27 2.42 1.47
N VAL A 112 11.13 1.30 2.18
CA VAL A 112 11.13 1.26 3.66
C VAL A 112 12.45 1.77 4.22
N ALA A 113 13.59 1.32 3.66
CA ALA A 113 14.91 1.79 4.06
C ALA A 113 15.05 3.31 3.87
N ALA A 114 14.64 3.82 2.71
CA ALA A 114 14.67 5.26 2.42
C ALA A 114 13.82 6.08 3.41
N ALA A 115 12.60 5.62 3.74
CA ALA A 115 11.75 6.30 4.72
C ALA A 115 12.41 6.31 6.11
N ARG A 116 12.96 5.18 6.56
CA ARG A 116 13.62 5.06 7.86
C ARG A 116 14.87 5.94 7.98
N SER A 117 15.58 6.17 6.89
CA SER A 117 16.76 7.05 6.85
C SER A 117 16.43 8.53 6.62
N SER A 118 15.16 8.87 6.41
CA SER A 118 14.72 10.24 6.16
C SER A 118 14.19 10.92 7.42
N ASP A 119 14.43 12.22 7.54
CA ASP A 119 13.88 13.03 8.65
C ASP A 119 12.34 13.12 8.59
N SER A 120 11.76 13.11 7.38
CA SER A 120 10.31 13.17 7.18
C SER A 120 9.61 11.84 7.46
N GLY A 121 10.31 10.71 7.36
CA GLY A 121 9.70 9.38 7.47
C GLY A 121 8.76 9.05 6.31
N LEU A 122 8.90 9.77 5.19
CA LEU A 122 8.07 9.64 4.00
C LEU A 122 8.92 9.22 2.82
N ALA A 123 8.54 8.14 2.15
CA ALA A 123 9.16 7.74 0.90
C ALA A 123 8.14 7.17 -0.08
N ARG A 124 8.42 7.30 -1.38
CA ARG A 124 7.58 6.76 -2.45
C ARG A 124 8.44 6.23 -3.59
N ALA A 125 8.06 5.07 -4.12
CA ALA A 125 8.69 4.53 -5.31
C ALA A 125 8.45 5.40 -6.55
N ARG A 126 9.42 5.39 -7.46
CA ARG A 126 9.34 5.99 -8.79
C ARG A 126 9.87 5.00 -9.81
N TYR A 127 9.19 4.90 -10.95
CA TYR A 127 9.55 4.02 -12.07
C TYR A 127 9.66 4.85 -13.34
N GLY A 128 10.89 5.18 -13.75
CA GLY A 128 11.12 6.22 -14.76
C GLY A 128 10.62 7.57 -14.25
N ASP A 129 9.76 8.28 -14.99
CA ASP A 129 9.20 9.56 -14.55
C ASP A 129 7.91 9.45 -13.73
N ARG A 130 7.46 8.23 -13.44
CA ARG A 130 6.15 8.00 -12.83
C ARG A 130 6.29 7.70 -11.33
N PRO A 131 5.68 8.50 -10.44
CA PRO A 131 5.52 8.10 -9.05
C PRO A 131 4.58 6.89 -8.96
N GLY A 132 4.85 5.97 -8.05
CA GLY A 132 4.07 4.74 -7.91
C GLY A 132 4.16 4.11 -6.52
N HIS A 133 3.69 2.87 -6.42
CA HIS A 133 3.74 2.07 -5.21
C HIS A 133 5.08 1.30 -5.09
N PRO A 134 5.50 0.90 -3.87
CA PRO A 134 4.88 1.21 -2.60
C PRO A 134 5.17 2.65 -2.14
N VAL A 135 4.30 3.13 -1.26
CA VAL A 135 4.47 4.38 -0.49
C VAL A 135 4.70 4.00 0.96
N VAL A 136 5.61 4.69 1.65
CA VAL A 136 5.85 4.51 3.08
C VAL A 136 5.55 5.81 3.82
N ILE A 137 4.70 5.73 4.85
CA ILE A 137 4.24 6.87 5.64
C ILE A 137 4.44 6.59 7.13
N ALA A 138 5.29 7.39 7.78
CA ALA A 138 5.46 7.35 9.22
C ALA A 138 4.18 7.73 9.99
N ARG A 139 3.95 7.08 11.14
CA ARG A 139 2.73 7.20 11.97
C ARG A 139 2.35 8.63 12.31
N ARG A 140 3.35 9.49 12.56
CA ARG A 140 3.13 10.92 12.90
C ARG A 140 2.31 11.68 11.86
N HIS A 141 2.29 11.21 10.61
CA HIS A 141 1.55 11.83 9.51
C HIS A 141 0.13 11.28 9.33
N TRP A 142 -0.21 10.15 9.97
CA TRP A 142 -1.50 9.49 9.76
C TRP A 142 -2.69 10.37 10.15
N PRO A 143 -2.68 11.14 11.26
CA PRO A 143 -3.81 12.04 11.58
C PRO A 143 -4.07 13.05 10.46
N GLN A 144 -3.03 13.70 9.95
CA GLN A 144 -3.15 14.67 8.85
C GLN A 144 -3.61 14.00 7.55
N LEU A 145 -3.05 12.82 7.22
CA LEU A 145 -3.49 12.05 6.06
C LEU A 145 -4.97 11.68 6.18
N LEU A 146 -5.38 11.11 7.31
CA LEU A 146 -6.76 10.67 7.56
C LEU A 146 -7.77 11.81 7.51
N ASP A 147 -7.39 13.02 7.92
CA ASP A 147 -8.24 14.22 7.84
C ASP A 147 -8.46 14.67 6.38
N GLY A 148 -7.43 14.55 5.54
CA GLY A 148 -7.49 14.92 4.11
C GLY A 148 -8.05 13.84 3.18
N LEU A 149 -8.39 12.64 3.66
CA LEU A 149 -8.90 11.54 2.82
C LEU A 149 -10.36 11.77 2.42
N SER A 150 -10.62 11.88 1.11
CA SER A 150 -11.97 12.01 0.55
C SER A 150 -12.12 11.39 -0.84
N GLY A 151 -13.27 10.77 -1.11
CA GLY A 151 -13.65 10.27 -2.43
C GLY A 151 -12.65 9.26 -3.01
N ASP A 152 -12.36 9.43 -4.30
CA ASP A 152 -11.46 8.59 -5.09
C ASP A 152 -9.97 8.95 -4.96
N GLU A 153 -9.60 9.72 -3.94
CA GLU A 153 -8.21 10.07 -3.68
C GLU A 153 -7.60 9.26 -2.52
N GLY A 154 -6.45 8.64 -2.79
CA GLY A 154 -5.66 7.93 -1.78
C GLY A 154 -4.66 8.85 -1.09
N ALA A 155 -3.49 8.33 -0.72
CA ALA A 155 -2.40 9.14 -0.15
C ALA A 155 -1.74 10.09 -1.17
N GLY A 156 -2.08 10.00 -2.46
CA GLY A 156 -1.46 10.77 -3.54
C GLY A 156 -1.43 12.29 -3.33
N PRO A 157 -2.57 12.96 -3.09
CA PRO A 157 -2.61 14.40 -2.81
C PRO A 157 -1.77 14.80 -1.60
N PHE A 158 -1.87 14.04 -0.50
CA PHE A 158 -1.06 14.26 0.71
C PHE A 158 0.44 14.27 0.40
N LEU A 159 0.91 13.35 -0.44
CA LEU A 159 2.33 13.28 -0.82
C LEU A 159 2.73 14.38 -1.81
N ARG A 160 1.84 14.77 -2.74
CA ARG A 160 2.11 15.84 -3.73
C ARG A 160 2.21 17.22 -3.11
N ALA A 161 1.51 17.45 -2.00
CA ALA A 161 1.53 18.72 -1.28
C ALA A 161 2.81 18.93 -0.44
N ARG A 162 3.81 18.04 -0.54
CA ARG A 162 4.98 17.99 0.31
C ARG A 162 6.27 17.99 -0.52
N ASP A 163 7.27 18.69 -0.03
CA ASP A 163 8.62 18.77 -0.58
C ASP A 163 9.62 17.84 0.11
N ASP A 164 9.23 17.25 1.25
CA ASP A 164 10.07 16.39 2.09
C ASP A 164 9.87 14.88 1.84
N VAL A 165 9.16 14.49 0.79
CA VAL A 165 8.95 13.08 0.42
C VAL A 165 10.15 12.55 -0.35
N VAL A 166 10.82 11.53 0.19
CA VAL A 166 11.93 10.88 -0.50
C VAL A 166 11.40 10.11 -1.71
N THR A 167 11.89 10.45 -2.90
CA THR A 167 11.59 9.72 -4.13
C THR A 167 12.64 8.64 -4.35
N VAL A 168 12.20 7.39 -4.45
CA VAL A 168 13.07 6.21 -4.52
C VAL A 168 12.97 5.58 -5.91
N ASP A 169 14.07 5.57 -6.65
CA ASP A 169 14.11 4.91 -7.96
C ASP A 169 14.04 3.38 -7.81
N CYS A 170 13.03 2.80 -8.45
CA CYS A 170 12.76 1.37 -8.49
C CYS A 170 12.59 0.86 -9.93
N ALA A 171 13.01 1.62 -10.94
CA ALA A 171 12.87 1.24 -12.36
C ALA A 171 13.63 -0.06 -12.72
N ASP A 172 14.65 -0.42 -11.95
CA ASP A 172 15.39 -1.69 -12.05
C ASP A 172 14.65 -2.88 -11.42
N LEU A 173 13.57 -2.64 -10.65
CA LEU A 173 12.87 -3.65 -9.85
C LEU A 173 11.46 -3.98 -10.35
N GLY A 174 10.96 -3.23 -11.32
CA GLY A 174 9.61 -3.40 -11.88
C GLY A 174 9.22 -2.24 -12.78
N SER A 175 8.03 -2.33 -13.36
CA SER A 175 7.46 -1.28 -14.21
C SER A 175 6.63 -0.27 -13.43
N GLY A 176 6.06 -0.70 -12.29
CA GLY A 176 5.11 0.10 -11.51
C GLY A 176 3.88 0.52 -12.31
N VAL A 177 3.48 -0.29 -13.29
CA VAL A 177 2.27 -0.07 -14.10
C VAL A 177 1.12 -0.82 -13.47
N ASP A 178 0.04 -0.08 -13.16
CA ASP A 178 -1.21 -0.67 -12.69
C ASP A 178 -1.91 -1.37 -13.87
N VAL A 179 -2.35 -2.61 -13.66
CA VAL A 179 -3.10 -3.37 -14.67
C VAL A 179 -4.59 -3.06 -14.50
N ASP A 180 -5.11 -2.18 -15.35
CA ASP A 180 -6.49 -1.67 -15.28
C ASP A 180 -7.49 -2.38 -16.20
N GLU A 181 -7.02 -3.00 -17.28
CA GLU A 181 -7.81 -3.62 -18.34
C GLU A 181 -7.25 -5.02 -18.66
N ARG A 182 -8.03 -5.87 -19.33
CA ARG A 182 -7.66 -7.25 -19.69
C ARG A 182 -7.58 -7.44 -21.20
#